data_AF-A0A9N9E4R7-F1
#
_entry.id   AF-A0A9N9E4R7-F1
#
_cell.length_a   1.000
_cell.length_b   1.000
_cell.length_c   1.000
_cell.angle_alpha   90.00
_cell.angle_beta   90.00
_cell.angle_gamma   90.00
#
_symmetry.space_group_name_H-M   'P 1'
#
loop_
_entity.id
_entity.type
_entity.pdbx_description
1 polymer ?
#
loop_
_entity_poly.entity_id
_entity_poly.type
_entity_poly.pdbx_seq_one_letter_code
_entity_poly.pdbx_strand_id
1 'polypeptide(L)'
;MSRASVTFQEEYPNEITTPVKGYLVEYEALIDRFFSAIVAYSEGGKQKDQISQTPIEIMKEIIALDKKLQKGLDLIEEHQRVHRKLLQMENEIDAENQAIMDLALALKTGKEQLDVCLEEARVTRRVIQTAQESQVSAEDILEYARKLSQYTSAPPHFNPTVPSSMMSFPPYPDETRMRMGLLFRQYAEESYEEDETHARSNSFGSVDITQQTNQTEAFNLDLNPDLE
;
A
#
# COMPACT_ATOMS: atom_id res chain seq x y z
N MET A 1 1.81 4.08 9.88
CA MET A 1 2.57 3.54 11.01
C MET A 1 3.08 4.72 11.82
N SER A 2 2.40 4.98 12.93
CA SER A 2 2.67 6.11 13.83
C SER A 2 3.92 5.78 14.63
N ARG A 3 5.07 6.39 14.29
CA ARG A 3 6.30 6.21 15.06
C ARG A 3 6.23 7.17 16.23
N ALA A 4 6.14 6.58 17.43
CA ALA A 4 6.09 7.27 18.70
C ALA A 4 7.15 8.38 18.76
N SER A 5 6.71 9.58 19.09
CA SER A 5 7.55 10.66 19.60
C SER A 5 8.23 10.11 20.85
N VAL A 6 9.46 9.63 20.70
CA VAL A 6 10.32 9.23 21.81
C VAL A 6 10.69 10.53 22.51
N THR A 7 9.93 10.88 23.54
CA THR A 7 10.34 11.86 24.54
C THR A 7 11.58 11.30 25.21
N PHE A 8 12.76 11.69 24.70
CA PHE A 8 14.05 11.43 25.32
C PHE A 8 14.27 12.43 26.47
N GLN A 9 13.45 12.24 27.50
CA GLN A 9 13.48 12.86 28.83
C GLN A 9 13.04 11.68 29.70
N GLU A 10 13.80 11.10 30.61
CA GLU A 10 14.81 11.62 31.52
C GLU A 10 15.76 10.45 31.89
N GLU A 11 16.71 10.68 32.79
CA GLU A 11 17.65 9.70 33.37
C GLU A 11 19.05 9.63 32.74
N TYR A 12 19.65 10.78 32.46
CA TYR A 12 21.03 10.94 32.91
C TYR A 12 20.98 11.64 34.27
N PRO A 13 21.57 11.07 35.35
CA PRO A 13 21.71 11.79 36.60
C PRO A 13 22.56 13.02 36.30
N ASN A 14 21.91 14.17 36.20
CA ASN A 14 22.56 15.43 35.87
C ASN A 14 23.56 15.76 36.98
N GLU A 15 24.82 15.38 36.76
CA GLU A 15 25.96 15.58 37.67
C GLU A 15 26.12 17.05 38.07
N ILE A 16 25.54 17.97 37.28
CA ILE A 16 25.62 19.42 37.44
C ILE A 16 24.38 20.01 38.14
N THR A 17 23.18 19.43 37.97
CA THR A 17 21.97 20.00 38.60
C THR A 17 21.79 19.53 40.05
N THR A 18 22.27 18.32 40.36
CA THR A 18 22.27 17.76 41.71
C THR A 18 23.07 18.62 42.71
N PRO A 19 24.30 19.09 42.41
CA PRO A 19 25.05 19.96 43.30
C PRO A 19 24.45 21.37 43.39
N VAL A 20 23.91 21.94 42.30
CA VAL A 20 23.26 23.27 42.35
C VAL A 20 22.00 23.24 43.22
N LYS A 21 21.22 22.16 43.15
CA LYS A 21 20.08 21.94 44.05
C LYS A 21 20.53 21.79 45.50
N GLY A 22 21.65 21.11 45.75
CA GLY A 22 22.28 21.04 47.08
C GLY A 22 22.68 22.41 47.61
N TYR A 23 23.33 23.25 46.79
CA TYR A 23 23.69 24.61 47.16
C TYR A 23 22.48 25.49 47.45
N LEU A 24 21.36 25.32 46.73
CA LEU A 24 20.12 26.06 47.02
C LEU A 24 19.51 25.70 48.38
N VAL A 25 19.51 24.42 48.75
CA VAL A 25 19.03 23.97 50.08
C VAL A 25 19.95 24.45 51.19
N GLU A 26 21.26 24.45 50.96
CA GLU A 26 22.24 25.02 51.90
C GLU A 26 22.06 26.53 52.05
N TYR A 27 21.79 27.24 50.95
CA TYR A 27 21.53 28.68 50.94
C TYR A 27 20.27 29.04 51.75
N GLU A 28 19.18 28.28 51.57
CA GLU A 28 17.94 28.41 52.34
C GLU A 28 18.22 28.23 53.86
N ALA A 29 18.91 27.15 54.23
CA ALA A 29 19.25 26.88 55.62
C ALA A 29 20.19 27.94 56.24
N LEU A 30 21.08 28.54 55.45
CA LEU A 30 21.97 29.63 55.86
C LEU A 30 21.22 30.95 56.07
N ILE A 31 20.23 31.24 55.24
CA ILE A 31 19.35 32.41 55.39
C ILE A 31 18.54 32.31 56.69
N ASP A 32 17.94 31.15 56.97
CA ASP A 32 17.17 30.93 58.20
C ASP A 32 18.04 31.09 59.45
N ARG A 33 19.29 30.60 59.39
CA ARG A 33 20.28 30.79 60.46
C ARG A 33 20.70 32.25 60.62
N PHE A 34 20.89 32.98 59.52
CA PHE A 34 21.25 34.40 59.54
C PHE A 34 20.17 35.25 60.22
N PHE A 35 18.90 35.06 59.83
CA PHE A 35 17.79 35.77 60.44
C PHE A 35 17.63 35.41 61.92
N SER A 36 17.77 34.12 62.28
CA SER A 36 17.75 33.67 63.68
C SER A 36 18.90 34.29 64.50
N ALA A 37 20.09 34.43 63.92
CA ALA A 37 21.24 35.05 64.57
C ALA A 37 21.07 36.56 64.77
N ILE A 38 20.42 37.27 63.85
CA ILE A 38 20.09 38.70 64.01
C ILE A 38 19.07 38.91 65.12
N VAL A 39 18.02 38.08 65.17
CA VAL A 39 17.00 38.15 66.23
C VAL A 39 17.66 37.97 67.59
N ALA A 40 18.50 36.93 67.75
CA ALA A 40 19.27 36.68 68.97
C ALA A 40 20.25 37.82 69.35
N TYR A 41 20.80 38.52 68.35
CA TYR A 41 21.68 39.69 68.58
C TYR A 41 20.89 40.94 69.02
N SER A 42 19.65 41.09 68.54
CA SER A 42 18.79 42.25 68.82
C SER A 42 18.07 42.17 70.17
N GLU A 43 17.81 40.96 70.67
CA GLU A 43 17.13 40.73 71.96
C GLU A 43 18.01 40.99 73.20
N GLY A 44 19.29 41.30 73.00
CA GLY A 44 20.16 41.93 74.00
C GLY A 44 20.20 41.24 75.37
N GLY A 45 20.92 40.11 75.51
CA GLY A 45 21.17 39.60 76.86
C GLY A 45 21.91 38.28 77.00
N LYS A 46 23.18 38.37 77.38
CA LYS A 46 23.93 37.35 78.15
C LYS A 46 24.15 35.99 77.48
N GLN A 47 25.00 35.94 76.45
CA GLN A 47 25.89 34.80 76.20
C GLN A 47 26.95 35.20 75.16
N LYS A 48 27.93 36.00 75.58
CA LYS A 48 29.12 36.27 74.76
C LYS A 48 29.98 35.01 74.51
N ASP A 49 29.67 33.90 75.21
CA ASP A 49 30.46 32.67 75.20
C ASP A 49 29.76 31.49 74.49
N GLN A 50 28.55 31.65 73.92
CA GLN A 50 27.82 30.56 73.24
C GLN A 50 27.22 30.93 71.87
N ILE A 51 27.48 32.12 71.33
CA ILE A 51 27.13 32.43 69.94
C ILE A 51 28.31 32.01 69.07
N SER A 52 28.22 30.81 68.51
CA SER A 52 29.30 30.16 67.75
C SER A 52 29.67 30.84 66.44
N GLN A 53 28.86 31.77 65.91
CA GLN A 53 29.17 32.55 64.71
C GLN A 53 28.55 33.96 64.79
N THR A 54 29.33 35.00 64.49
CA THR A 54 28.78 36.36 64.38
C THR A 54 27.91 36.46 63.11
N PRO A 55 26.84 37.30 63.08
CA PRO A 55 26.04 37.49 61.86
C PRO A 55 26.87 37.86 60.62
N ILE A 56 28.00 38.53 60.83
CA ILE A 56 28.98 38.91 59.81
C ILE A 56 29.69 37.68 59.21
N GLU A 57 29.92 36.65 60.02
CA GLU A 57 30.57 35.40 59.61
C GLU A 57 29.63 34.53 58.77
N ILE A 58 28.36 34.44 59.19
CA ILE A 58 27.30 33.79 58.40
C ILE A 58 27.11 34.49 57.05
N MET A 59 27.15 35.83 57.02
CA MET A 59 27.09 36.59 55.76
C MET A 59 28.27 36.32 54.83
N LYS A 60 29.49 36.10 55.37
CA LYS A 60 30.64 35.69 54.55
C LYS A 60 30.47 34.30 53.96
N GLU A 61 29.87 33.37 54.71
CA GLU A 61 29.53 32.03 54.21
C GLU A 61 28.47 32.09 53.10
N ILE A 62 27.44 32.93 53.24
CA ILE A 62 26.43 33.18 52.20
C ILE A 62 27.08 33.71 50.92
N ILE A 63 27.97 34.70 51.02
CA ILE A 63 28.69 35.25 49.85
C ILE A 63 29.59 34.19 49.21
N ALA A 64 30.22 33.32 50.00
CA ALA A 64 31.06 32.25 49.48
C ALA A 64 30.22 31.17 48.75
N LEU A 65 29.02 30.88 49.25
CA LEU A 65 28.09 29.93 48.64
C LEU A 65 27.46 30.51 47.37
N ASP A 66 27.07 31.78 47.38
CA ASP A 66 26.58 32.50 46.19
C ASP A 66 27.61 32.47 45.05
N LYS A 67 28.90 32.70 45.35
CA LYS A 67 29.99 32.52 44.37
C LYS A 67 30.11 31.10 43.82
N LYS A 68 29.78 30.07 44.60
CA LYS A 68 29.77 28.67 44.12
C LYS A 68 28.54 28.40 43.25
N LEU A 69 27.39 28.95 43.62
CA LEU A 69 26.15 28.85 42.87
C LEU A 69 26.28 29.53 41.50
N GLN A 70 26.90 30.71 41.45
CA GLN A 70 27.15 31.42 40.20
C GLN A 70 28.05 30.63 39.25
N LYS A 71 29.13 30.01 39.76
CA LYS A 71 29.95 29.08 38.97
C LYS A 71 29.17 27.87 38.47
N GLY A 72 28.24 27.35 39.28
CA GLY A 72 27.36 26.25 38.88
C GLY A 72 26.40 26.66 37.78
N LEU A 73 25.89 27.90 37.84
CA LEU A 73 25.01 28.46 36.81
C LEU A 73 25.75 28.67 35.48
N ASP A 74 26.99 29.19 35.52
CA ASP A 74 27.85 29.32 34.33
C ASP A 74 28.07 27.96 33.64
N LEU A 75 28.29 26.89 34.42
CA LEU A 75 28.44 25.53 33.89
C LEU A 75 27.15 25.00 33.27
N ILE A 76 25.99 25.28 33.87
CA ILE A 76 24.68 24.90 33.30
C ILE A 76 24.44 25.65 32.00
N GLU A 77 24.79 26.92 31.92
CA GLU A 77 24.64 27.71 30.69
C GLU A 77 25.48 27.14 29.55
N GLU A 78 26.75 26.80 29.80
CA GLU A 78 27.60 26.15 28.80
C GLU A 78 27.05 24.79 28.39
N HIS A 79 26.58 23.99 29.34
CA HIS A 79 25.94 22.70 29.05
C HIS A 79 24.71 22.88 28.16
N GLN A 80 23.83 23.85 28.47
CA GLN A 80 22.65 24.16 27.66
C GLN A 80 23.03 24.68 26.26
N ARG A 81 24.12 25.44 26.13
CA ARG A 81 24.63 25.90 24.83
C ARG A 81 25.10 24.73 23.97
N VAL A 82 25.86 23.80 24.55
CA VAL A 82 26.30 22.57 23.85
C VAL A 82 25.10 21.70 23.50
N HIS A 83 24.16 21.52 24.42
CA HIS A 83 22.97 20.70 24.18
C HIS A 83 22.10 21.24 23.05
N ARG A 84 21.91 22.56 22.96
CA ARG A 84 21.23 23.19 21.81
C ARG A 84 21.92 22.88 20.48
N LYS A 85 23.25 22.90 20.47
CA LYS A 85 24.04 22.55 19.27
C LYS A 85 23.90 21.06 18.93
N LEU A 86 23.85 20.19 19.93
CA LEU A 86 23.64 18.76 19.74
C LEU A 86 22.26 18.49 19.12
N LEU A 87 21.20 19.10 19.65
CA LEU A 87 19.86 19.00 19.09
C LEU A 87 19.79 19.52 17.65
N GLN A 88 20.52 20.59 17.32
CA GLN A 88 20.60 21.09 15.95
C GLN A 88 21.24 20.05 15.02
N MET A 89 22.35 19.44 15.43
CA MET A 89 23.05 18.41 14.67
C MET A 89 22.19 17.14 14.49
N GLU A 90 21.46 16.74 15.54
CA GLU A 90 20.54 15.60 15.48
C GLU A 90 19.44 15.83 14.43
N ASN A 91 18.81 17.01 14.43
CA ASN A 91 17.81 17.36 13.42
C ASN A 91 18.39 17.39 12.00
N GLU A 92 19.64 17.83 11.84
CA GLU A 92 20.33 17.84 10.54
C GLU A 92 20.58 16.41 10.04
N ILE A 93 21.06 15.52 10.92
CA ILE A 93 21.24 14.09 10.62
C ILE A 93 19.90 13.44 10.22
N ASP A 94 18.82 13.73 10.95
CA ASP A 94 17.51 13.17 10.64
C ASP A 94 16.97 13.68 9.30
N ALA A 95 17.20 14.96 8.96
CA ALA A 95 16.84 15.52 7.67
C ALA A 95 17.64 14.87 6.52
N GLU A 96 18.95 14.67 6.70
CA GLU A 96 19.80 13.98 5.72
C GLU A 96 19.37 12.51 5.54
N ASN A 97 19.09 11.81 6.64
CA ASN A 97 18.60 10.44 6.59
C ASN A 97 17.28 10.34 5.82
N GLN A 98 16.36 11.28 6.03
CA GLN A 98 15.11 11.32 5.28
C GLN A 98 15.36 11.52 3.78
N ALA A 99 16.26 12.43 3.41
CA ALA A 99 16.63 12.66 2.01
C ALA A 99 17.25 11.40 1.35
N ILE A 100 18.07 10.65 2.08
CA ILE A 100 18.64 9.38 1.61
C ILE A 100 17.54 8.34 1.39
N MET A 101 16.58 8.24 2.30
CA MET A 101 15.46 7.31 2.17
C MET A 101 14.58 7.67 0.96
N ASP A 102 14.30 8.95 0.76
CA ASP A 102 13.54 9.43 -0.39
C ASP A 102 14.26 9.13 -1.71
N LEU A 103 15.60 9.33 -1.75
CA LEU A 103 16.41 8.96 -2.91
C LEU A 103 16.39 7.45 -3.17
N ALA A 104 16.51 6.63 -2.13
CA ALA A 104 16.45 5.17 -2.27
C ALA A 104 15.09 4.70 -2.80
N LEU A 105 14.00 5.32 -2.36
CA LEU A 105 12.65 5.06 -2.88
C LEU A 105 12.50 5.49 -4.33
N ALA A 106 13.03 6.68 -4.70
CA ALA A 106 13.03 7.15 -6.09
C ALA A 106 13.83 6.20 -7.01
N LEU A 107 14.98 5.72 -6.56
CA LEU A 107 15.77 4.75 -7.32
C LEU A 107 15.06 3.40 -7.46
N LYS A 108 14.43 2.91 -6.40
CA LYS A 108 13.67 1.66 -6.43
C LYS A 108 12.50 1.75 -7.42
N THR A 109 11.72 2.82 -7.34
CA THR A 109 10.58 3.03 -8.25
C THR A 109 11.04 3.21 -9.70
N GLY A 110 12.13 3.95 -9.94
CA GLY A 110 12.72 4.06 -11.27
C GLY A 110 13.20 2.72 -11.83
N LYS A 111 13.78 1.85 -10.99
CA LYS A 111 14.15 0.48 -11.38
C LYS A 111 12.91 -0.33 -11.77
N GLU A 112 11.87 -0.33 -10.93
CA GLU A 112 10.63 -1.08 -11.19
C GLU A 112 9.98 -0.65 -12.52
N GLN A 113 9.94 0.65 -12.81
CA GLN A 113 9.44 1.17 -14.09
C GLN A 113 10.27 0.70 -15.28
N LEU A 114 11.60 0.68 -15.12
CA LEU A 114 12.49 0.21 -16.18
C LEU A 114 12.33 -1.30 -16.42
N ASP A 115 12.17 -2.08 -15.35
CA ASP A 115 11.92 -3.53 -15.44
C ASP A 115 10.61 -3.82 -16.20
N VAL A 116 9.53 -3.08 -15.93
CA VAL A 116 8.27 -3.18 -16.67
C VAL A 116 8.48 -2.85 -18.15
N CYS A 117 9.13 -1.73 -18.47
CA CYS A 117 9.40 -1.32 -19.84
C CYS A 117 10.26 -2.36 -20.60
N LEU A 118 11.21 -2.98 -19.90
CA LEU A 118 12.08 -4.02 -20.46
C LEU A 118 11.27 -5.29 -20.76
N GLU A 119 10.39 -5.72 -19.85
CA GLU A 119 9.51 -6.87 -20.10
C GLU A 119 8.53 -6.61 -21.25
N GLU A 120 7.92 -5.43 -21.32
CA GLU A 120 7.08 -5.03 -22.45
C GLU A 120 7.87 -5.09 -23.76
N ALA A 121 9.06 -4.50 -23.81
CA ALA A 121 9.92 -4.54 -24.99
C ALA A 121 10.30 -5.99 -25.39
N ARG A 122 10.54 -6.88 -24.41
CA ARG A 122 10.81 -8.30 -24.66
C ARG A 122 9.59 -9.00 -25.28
N VAL A 123 8.39 -8.73 -24.77
CA VAL A 123 7.15 -9.27 -25.32
C VAL A 123 6.93 -8.74 -26.73
N THR A 124 7.03 -7.44 -26.97
CA THR A 124 6.89 -6.84 -28.30
C THR A 124 7.89 -7.43 -29.29
N ARG A 125 9.15 -7.63 -28.88
CA ARG A 125 10.16 -8.27 -29.72
C ARG A 125 9.78 -9.70 -30.10
N ARG A 126 9.26 -10.49 -29.16
CA ARG A 126 8.77 -11.86 -29.45
C ARG A 126 7.61 -11.82 -30.43
N VAL A 127 6.64 -10.93 -30.24
CA VAL A 127 5.49 -10.77 -31.14
C VAL A 127 5.94 -10.41 -32.56
N ILE A 128 6.88 -9.47 -32.69
CA ILE A 128 7.45 -9.10 -33.99
C ILE A 128 8.13 -10.29 -34.65
N GLN A 129 8.92 -11.07 -33.89
CA GLN A 129 9.58 -12.25 -34.43
C GLN A 129 8.55 -13.30 -34.89
N THR A 130 7.53 -13.60 -34.09
CA THR A 130 6.47 -14.52 -34.49
C THR A 130 5.69 -14.02 -35.70
N ALA A 131 5.48 -12.70 -35.81
CA ALA A 131 4.81 -12.08 -36.95
C ALA A 131 5.67 -12.15 -38.22
N GLN A 132 7.00 -12.05 -38.11
CA GLN A 132 7.92 -12.24 -39.22
C GLN A 132 8.00 -13.71 -39.68
N GLU A 133 7.95 -14.65 -38.72
CA GLU A 133 7.90 -16.09 -39.00
C GLU A 133 6.55 -16.49 -39.63
N SER A 134 5.44 -15.88 -39.19
CA SER A 134 4.14 -16.06 -39.84
C SER A 134 4.14 -15.31 -41.18
N GLN A 135 4.21 -16.04 -42.28
CA GLN A 135 4.20 -15.48 -43.64
C GLN A 135 2.84 -14.92 -44.09
N VAL A 136 2.03 -14.38 -43.17
CA VAL A 136 0.70 -13.88 -43.46
C VAL A 136 0.79 -12.44 -43.97
N SER A 137 0.19 -12.16 -45.13
CA SER A 137 0.14 -10.81 -45.68
C SER A 137 -0.82 -9.92 -44.87
N ALA A 138 -0.47 -8.65 -44.70
CA ALA A 138 -1.35 -7.66 -44.09
C ALA A 138 -2.68 -7.52 -44.85
N GLU A 139 -2.68 -7.74 -46.17
CA GLU A 139 -3.88 -7.70 -47.01
C GLU A 139 -4.85 -8.84 -46.65
N ASP A 140 -4.33 -10.05 -46.45
CA ASP A 140 -5.15 -11.23 -46.09
C ASP A 140 -5.81 -11.04 -44.71
N ILE A 141 -5.07 -10.44 -43.77
CA ILE A 141 -5.59 -10.09 -42.44
C ILE A 141 -6.72 -9.07 -42.57
N LEU A 142 -6.54 -8.04 -43.41
CA LEU A 142 -7.53 -6.98 -43.60
C LEU A 142 -8.79 -7.51 -44.30
N GLU A 143 -8.63 -8.35 -45.32
CA GLU A 143 -9.75 -9.01 -45.99
C GLU A 143 -10.52 -9.91 -45.02
N TYR A 144 -9.80 -10.72 -44.22
CA TYR A 144 -10.43 -11.58 -43.23
C TYR A 144 -11.12 -10.78 -42.11
N ALA A 145 -10.48 -9.71 -41.60
CA ALA A 145 -11.07 -8.83 -40.60
C ALA A 145 -12.36 -8.17 -41.11
N ARG A 146 -12.40 -7.77 -42.39
CA ARG A 146 -13.61 -7.23 -43.02
C ARG A 146 -14.74 -8.27 -43.10
N LYS A 147 -14.41 -9.53 -43.40
CA LYS A 147 -15.38 -10.64 -43.38
C LYS A 147 -15.90 -10.87 -41.95
N LEU A 148 -15.01 -10.88 -40.96
CA LEU A 148 -15.35 -11.10 -39.56
C LEU A 148 -16.19 -9.96 -38.95
N SER A 149 -15.91 -8.71 -39.32
CA SER A 149 -16.60 -7.51 -38.81
C SER A 149 -18.13 -7.55 -38.99
N GLN A 150 -18.63 -8.28 -39.99
CA GLN A 150 -20.07 -8.43 -40.25
C GLN A 150 -20.77 -9.29 -39.18
N TYR A 151 -20.02 -10.14 -38.49
CA TYR A 151 -20.53 -11.12 -37.52
C TYR A 151 -20.16 -10.79 -36.08
N THR A 152 -19.12 -9.96 -35.87
CA THR A 152 -18.60 -9.66 -34.52
C THR A 152 -19.00 -8.30 -33.98
N SER A 153 -19.47 -7.38 -34.81
CA SER A 153 -19.93 -6.06 -34.37
C SER A 153 -21.45 -5.98 -34.37
N ALA A 154 -22.02 -5.46 -33.27
CA ALA A 154 -23.43 -5.13 -33.21
C ALA A 154 -23.72 -3.98 -34.19
N PRO A 155 -24.70 -4.10 -35.11
CA PRO A 155 -25.04 -3.03 -36.04
C PRO A 155 -25.38 -1.73 -35.30
N PRO A 156 -25.16 -0.54 -35.91
CA PRO A 156 -25.64 0.72 -35.36
C PRO A 156 -27.16 0.61 -35.12
N HIS A 157 -27.61 0.94 -33.91
CA HIS A 157 -29.00 0.73 -33.41
C HIS A 157 -29.40 -0.70 -33.04
N PHE A 158 -28.44 -1.58 -32.73
CA PHE A 158 -28.76 -2.90 -32.18
C PHE A 158 -29.60 -2.80 -30.89
N ASN A 159 -30.77 -3.44 -30.91
CA ASN A 159 -31.64 -3.56 -29.76
C ASN A 159 -31.65 -5.02 -29.27
N PRO A 160 -31.18 -5.30 -28.03
CA PRO A 160 -31.10 -6.66 -27.50
C PRO A 160 -32.46 -7.33 -27.24
N THR A 161 -33.57 -6.58 -27.32
CA THR A 161 -34.92 -7.15 -27.17
C THR A 161 -35.47 -7.75 -28.47
N VAL A 162 -34.78 -7.54 -29.59
CA VAL A 162 -35.16 -8.10 -30.89
C VAL A 162 -34.64 -9.54 -30.96
N PRO A 163 -35.48 -10.53 -31.31
CA PRO A 163 -35.06 -11.92 -31.41
C PRO A 163 -33.96 -12.10 -32.46
N SER A 164 -33.00 -12.98 -32.19
CA SER A 164 -31.84 -13.26 -33.05
C SER A 164 -32.22 -13.64 -34.49
N SER A 165 -33.44 -14.13 -34.72
CA SER A 165 -33.99 -14.46 -36.04
C SER A 165 -34.23 -13.24 -36.93
N MET A 166 -34.34 -12.04 -36.36
CA MET A 166 -34.49 -10.77 -37.09
C MET A 166 -33.14 -10.06 -37.29
N MET A 167 -32.03 -10.64 -36.80
CA MET A 167 -30.68 -10.13 -37.05
C MET A 167 -30.20 -10.60 -38.42
N SER A 168 -29.72 -9.68 -39.26
CA SER A 168 -29.20 -10.01 -40.60
C SER A 168 -28.02 -11.00 -40.56
N PHE A 169 -27.21 -10.92 -39.49
CA PHE A 169 -26.06 -11.79 -39.25
C PHE A 169 -26.05 -12.18 -37.77
N PRO A 170 -26.62 -13.35 -37.42
CA PRO A 170 -26.52 -13.87 -36.06
C PRO A 170 -25.07 -14.24 -35.74
N PRO A 171 -24.68 -14.20 -34.44
CA PRO A 171 -23.31 -14.52 -34.02
C PRO A 171 -22.93 -15.99 -34.21
N TYR A 172 -23.92 -16.87 -34.41
CA TYR A 172 -23.76 -18.29 -34.69
C TYR A 172 -24.61 -18.68 -35.91
N PRO A 173 -24.27 -19.76 -36.63
CA PRO A 173 -25.07 -20.23 -37.76
C PRO A 173 -26.48 -20.63 -37.30
N ASP A 174 -27.49 -20.12 -38.01
CA ASP A 174 -28.89 -20.49 -37.78
C ASP A 174 -29.19 -21.93 -38.26
N GLU A 175 -30.20 -22.57 -37.68
CA GLU A 175 -30.60 -23.95 -38.01
C GLU A 175 -30.88 -24.12 -39.51
N THR A 176 -31.52 -23.12 -40.11
CA THR A 176 -31.78 -23.09 -41.55
C THR A 176 -30.47 -23.12 -42.35
N ARG A 177 -29.45 -22.36 -41.92
CA ARG A 177 -28.13 -22.34 -42.59
C ARG A 177 -27.36 -23.64 -42.36
N MET A 178 -27.49 -24.24 -41.18
CA MET A 178 -26.89 -25.54 -40.86
C MET A 178 -27.48 -26.66 -41.72
N ARG A 179 -28.81 -26.68 -41.87
CA ARG A 179 -29.54 -27.64 -42.70
C ARG A 179 -29.21 -27.51 -44.19
N MET A 180 -28.94 -26.30 -44.66
CA MET A 180 -28.49 -26.04 -46.03
C MET A 180 -26.99 -26.31 -46.24
N GLY A 181 -26.24 -26.63 -45.18
CA GLY A 181 -24.81 -26.89 -45.25
C GLY A 181 -24.49 -28.19 -45.98
N LEU A 182 -23.32 -28.23 -46.61
CA LEU A 182 -22.81 -29.44 -47.31
C LEU A 182 -22.74 -30.65 -46.38
N LEU A 183 -22.35 -30.43 -45.12
CA LEU A 183 -22.25 -31.49 -44.13
C LEU A 183 -23.62 -32.13 -43.86
N PHE A 184 -24.67 -31.33 -43.64
CA PHE A 184 -26.03 -31.86 -43.46
C PHE A 184 -26.50 -32.62 -44.71
N ARG A 185 -26.22 -32.10 -45.91
CA ARG A 185 -26.59 -32.75 -47.17
C ARG A 185 -25.93 -34.12 -47.34
N GLN A 186 -24.65 -34.25 -47.01
CA GLN A 186 -23.92 -35.52 -47.10
C GLN A 186 -24.50 -36.57 -46.16
N TYR A 187 -24.75 -36.20 -44.90
CA TYR A 187 -25.38 -37.11 -43.94
C TYR A 187 -26.84 -37.44 -44.28
N ALA A 188 -27.58 -36.49 -44.86
CA ALA A 188 -28.93 -36.74 -45.34
C ALA A 188 -28.95 -37.71 -46.53
N GLU A 189 -28.03 -37.55 -47.50
CA GLU A 189 -27.91 -38.45 -48.66
C GLU A 189 -27.48 -39.86 -48.23
N GLU A 190 -26.55 -40.00 -47.27
CA GLU A 190 -26.19 -41.31 -46.68
C GLU A 190 -27.39 -42.02 -46.02
N SER A 191 -28.27 -41.26 -45.35
CA SER A 191 -29.46 -41.84 -44.72
C SER A 191 -30.55 -42.29 -45.71
N TYR A 192 -30.50 -41.88 -46.98
CA TYR A 192 -31.44 -42.36 -48.02
C TYR A 192 -30.90 -43.55 -48.84
N GLU A 193 -29.59 -43.79 -48.86
CA GLU A 193 -29.02 -44.97 -49.53
C GLU A 193 -29.15 -46.25 -48.69
N GLU A 194 -29.28 -46.15 -47.36
CA GLU A 194 -29.56 -47.31 -46.51
C GLU A 194 -31.01 -47.80 -46.63
N ASP A 195 -31.96 -46.94 -46.99
CA ASP A 195 -33.39 -47.26 -47.05
C ASP A 195 -33.89 -47.83 -48.40
N GLU A 196 -33.17 -47.65 -49.52
CA GLU A 196 -33.56 -48.27 -50.81
C GLU A 196 -33.41 -49.80 -50.81
N THR A 197 -32.64 -50.38 -49.88
CA THR A 197 -32.54 -51.84 -49.74
C THR A 197 -33.72 -52.46 -48.98
N HIS A 198 -34.59 -51.66 -48.36
CA HIS A 198 -35.73 -52.14 -47.57
C HIS A 198 -37.12 -51.71 -48.09
N ALA A 199 -37.23 -50.86 -49.11
CA ALA A 199 -38.51 -50.42 -49.70
C ALA A 199 -39.20 -51.44 -50.64
N ARG A 200 -39.04 -52.75 -50.38
CA ARG A 200 -39.86 -53.83 -50.98
C ARG A 200 -40.60 -54.63 -49.92
N SER A 201 -41.30 -53.98 -48.99
CA SER A 201 -42.59 -54.52 -48.52
C SER A 201 -43.44 -53.47 -47.79
N ASN A 202 -44.73 -53.46 -48.14
CA ASN A 202 -45.87 -52.95 -47.39
C ASN A 202 -46.11 -51.42 -47.24
N SER A 203 -46.81 -50.89 -48.25
CA SER A 203 -48.16 -50.31 -48.16
C SER A 203 -48.78 -50.05 -46.76
N PHE A 204 -49.21 -48.78 -46.60
CA PHE A 204 -50.32 -48.25 -45.78
C PHE A 204 -50.13 -48.09 -44.26
N GLY A 205 -50.18 -46.82 -43.82
CA GLY A 205 -50.37 -46.43 -42.43
C GLY A 205 -50.27 -44.92 -42.24
N SER A 206 -51.35 -44.19 -42.55
CA SER A 206 -51.53 -42.79 -42.13
C SER A 206 -51.64 -42.75 -40.60
N VAL A 207 -50.76 -42.02 -39.92
CA VAL A 207 -50.89 -41.73 -38.49
C VAL A 207 -50.69 -40.24 -38.25
N ASP A 208 -51.72 -39.64 -37.67
CA ASP A 208 -51.84 -38.23 -37.34
C ASP A 208 -50.72 -37.72 -36.43
N ILE A 209 -50.16 -36.56 -36.80
CA ILE A 209 -49.20 -35.80 -36.00
C ILE A 209 -49.96 -35.14 -34.84
N THR A 210 -49.90 -35.77 -33.67
CA THR A 210 -50.28 -35.13 -32.41
C THR A 210 -49.06 -34.41 -31.85
N GLN A 211 -49.12 -33.08 -31.77
CA GLN A 211 -48.16 -32.27 -31.03
C GLN A 211 -48.19 -32.69 -29.55
N GLN A 212 -47.09 -33.24 -29.04
CA GLN A 212 -46.80 -33.29 -27.62
C GLN A 212 -45.48 -32.60 -27.33
N THR A 213 -45.62 -31.41 -26.77
CA THR A 213 -44.63 -30.70 -25.98
C THR A 213 -44.13 -31.54 -24.82
N ASN A 214 -42.89 -31.24 -24.40
CA ASN A 214 -42.19 -31.64 -23.17
C ASN A 214 -41.25 -32.85 -23.34
N GLN A 215 -39.95 -32.61 -23.46
CA GLN A 215 -39.04 -32.49 -22.32
C GLN A 215 -37.62 -32.21 -22.82
N THR A 216 -37.07 -31.09 -22.36
CA THR A 216 -35.64 -30.78 -22.37
C THR A 216 -34.91 -31.81 -21.52
N GLU A 217 -34.28 -32.80 -22.14
CA GLU A 217 -33.14 -33.49 -21.54
C GLU A 217 -31.86 -32.82 -22.06
N ALA A 218 -31.34 -31.93 -21.23
CA ALA A 218 -30.03 -31.34 -21.43
C ALA A 218 -28.98 -32.45 -21.44
N PHE A 219 -28.20 -32.51 -22.53
CA PHE A 219 -26.92 -33.21 -22.56
C PHE A 219 -26.01 -32.61 -21.48
N ASN A 220 -26.01 -33.22 -20.28
CA ASN A 220 -25.00 -32.96 -19.27
C ASN A 220 -23.71 -33.67 -19.68
N LEU A 221 -22.90 -33.03 -20.54
CA LEU A 221 -21.47 -33.33 -20.63
C LEU A 221 -20.78 -32.60 -19.47
N ASP A 222 -20.46 -33.35 -18.43
CA ASP A 222 -19.54 -32.88 -17.39
C ASP A 222 -18.12 -32.84 -17.98
N LEU A 223 -17.55 -31.64 -18.09
CA LEU A 223 -16.28 -31.38 -18.79
C LEU A 223 -15.07 -31.23 -17.84
N ASN A 224 -15.20 -31.41 -16.52
CA ASN A 224 -14.08 -31.23 -15.60
C ASN A 224 -14.10 -32.23 -14.42
N PRO A 225 -13.50 -33.42 -14.55
CA PRO A 225 -13.45 -34.41 -13.46
C PRO A 225 -12.32 -34.19 -12.43
N ASP A 226 -11.39 -33.26 -12.64
CA ASP A 226 -10.18 -33.15 -11.81
C ASP A 226 -10.12 -31.83 -11.02
N LEU A 227 -10.80 -31.78 -9.88
CA LEU A 227 -10.53 -30.86 -8.77
C LEU A 227 -11.19 -31.38 -7.46
N GLU A 228 -10.52 -32.34 -6.82
CA GLU A 228 -10.54 -32.53 -5.35
C GLU A 228 -9.13 -32.35 -4.80
#